data_AF-A0A7V8NQT6-F1
#
_entry.id   AF-A0A7V8NQT6-F1
#
_cell.length_a   1.000
_cell.length_b   1.000
_cell.length_c   1.000
_cell.angle_alpha   90.00
_cell.angle_beta   90.00
_cell.angle_gamma   90.00
#
_symmetry.space_group_name_H-M   'P 1'
#
loop_
_entity.id
_entity.type
_entity.pdbx_description
1 polymer ?
#
loop_
_entity_poly.entity_id
_entity_poly.type
_entity_poly.pdbx_seq_one_letter_code
_entity_poly.pdbx_strand_id
1 'polypeptide(L)'
;MSMIRTIEVLLGIPAMNQLDASAIPMDIFQEKPDLTPYQAALPTIAADNLMTGKAKDKVTAAWMKKTLQQDLDHADMADPQALNAVIWFACRGDGSREPPSAVLPAYEAIRLGILEGVPVDHKDKDDD
;
A
#
# COMPACT_ATOMS: atom_id res chain seq x y z
N MET A 1 -5.15 14.17 23.72
CA MET A 1 -5.85 15.41 24.15
C MET A 1 -6.93 15.75 23.13
N SER A 2 -8.08 16.27 23.56
CA SER A 2 -9.21 16.60 22.69
C SER A 2 -9.57 18.08 22.77
N MET A 3 -9.58 18.73 21.60
CA MET A 3 -10.01 20.12 21.46
C MET A 3 -11.49 20.29 21.79
N ILE A 4 -12.34 19.38 21.28
CA ILE A 4 -13.80 19.44 21.46
C ILE A 4 -14.16 19.40 22.94
N ARG A 5 -13.60 18.44 23.68
CA ARG A 5 -13.83 18.31 25.12
C ARG A 5 -13.37 19.54 25.90
N THR A 6 -12.32 20.21 25.43
CA THR A 6 -11.83 21.45 26.04
C THR A 6 -12.83 22.60 25.86
N ILE A 7 -13.40 22.74 24.65
CA ILE A 7 -14.41 23.76 24.36
C ILE A 7 -15.68 23.54 25.21
N GLU A 8 -16.12 22.29 25.33
CA GLU A 8 -17.26 21.92 26.19
C GLU A 8 -17.05 22.35 27.64
N VAL A 9 -15.88 22.06 28.21
CA VAL A 9 -15.52 22.42 29.59
C VAL A 9 -15.44 23.95 29.77
N LEU A 10 -14.83 24.66 28.82
CA LEU A 10 -14.69 26.12 28.88
C LEU A 10 -16.03 26.85 28.75
N LEU A 11 -16.96 26.33 27.94
CA LEU A 11 -18.28 26.93 27.71
C LEU A 11 -19.37 26.36 28.64
N GLY A 12 -19.08 25.33 29.44
CA GLY A 12 -20.05 24.68 30.33
C GLY A 12 -21.12 23.86 29.60
N ILE A 13 -20.82 23.37 28.40
CA ILE A 13 -21.74 22.56 27.57
C ILE A 13 -21.55 21.08 27.90
N PRO A 14 -22.61 20.26 27.98
CA PRO A 14 -22.47 18.81 28.18
C PRO A 14 -21.78 18.14 27.00
N ALA A 15 -21.16 16.98 27.26
CA ALA A 15 -20.59 16.14 26.22
C ALA A 15 -21.68 15.72 25.22
N MET A 16 -21.40 15.78 23.93
CA MET A 16 -22.36 15.49 22.87
C MET A 16 -22.52 13.98 22.64
N ASN A 17 -21.49 13.18 22.95
CA ASN A 17 -21.53 11.72 22.85
C ASN A 17 -20.65 11.04 23.93
N GLN A 18 -20.17 9.82 23.68
CA GLN A 18 -19.31 9.07 24.61
C GLN A 18 -17.82 9.27 24.32
N LEU A 19 -17.46 9.52 23.05
CA LEU A 19 -16.07 9.69 22.63
C LEU A 19 -15.50 11.00 23.17
N ASP A 20 -16.26 12.09 23.11
CA ASP A 20 -15.90 13.38 23.71
C ASP A 20 -15.88 13.32 25.25
N ALA A 21 -16.87 12.66 25.88
CA ALA A 21 -16.98 12.52 27.33
C ALA A 21 -15.77 11.81 27.95
N SER A 22 -15.25 10.78 27.27
CA SER A 22 -14.07 10.02 27.67
C SER A 22 -12.74 10.73 27.36
N ALA A 23 -12.77 11.78 26.55
CA ALA A 23 -11.56 12.43 26.10
C ALA A 23 -10.94 13.31 27.20
N ILE A 24 -9.62 13.40 27.20
CA ILE A 24 -8.88 14.27 28.12
C ILE A 24 -8.83 15.69 27.50
N PRO A 25 -9.28 16.75 28.22
CA PRO A 25 -9.11 18.13 27.80
C PRO A 25 -7.65 18.51 27.50
N MET A 26 -7.43 19.58 26.76
CA MET A 26 -6.10 20.13 26.51
C MET A 26 -5.60 20.86 27.75
N ASP A 27 -4.40 20.52 28.20
CA ASP A 27 -3.73 21.11 29.36
C ASP A 27 -2.64 22.11 28.93
N ILE A 28 -2.99 23.00 28.00
CA ILE A 28 -2.06 23.99 27.41
C ILE A 28 -2.36 25.42 27.86
N PHE A 29 -3.45 25.63 28.62
CA PHE A 29 -3.86 26.93 29.10
C PHE A 29 -3.25 27.17 30.49
N GLN A 30 -2.43 28.20 30.61
CA GLN A 30 -1.72 28.55 31.84
C GLN A 30 -1.88 30.04 32.15
N GLU A 31 -1.93 30.40 33.43
CA GLU A 31 -2.13 31.78 33.89
C GLU A 31 -0.98 32.70 33.47
N LYS A 32 0.26 32.21 33.55
CA LYS A 32 1.46 32.94 33.11
C LYS A 32 1.84 32.49 31.70
N PRO A 33 1.88 33.38 30.69
CA PRO A 33 2.22 32.98 29.34
C PRO A 33 3.69 32.52 29.24
N ASP A 34 3.91 31.40 28.56
CA ASP A 34 5.24 31.01 28.07
C ASP A 34 5.41 31.56 26.66
N LEU A 35 6.36 32.49 26.50
CA LEU A 35 6.68 33.15 25.24
C LEU A 35 7.98 32.62 24.62
N THR A 36 8.47 31.47 25.08
CA THR A 36 9.63 30.82 24.47
C THR A 36 9.33 30.55 22.98
N PRO A 37 10.17 31.05 22.05
CA PRO A 37 9.97 30.80 20.64
C PRO A 37 9.99 29.30 20.34
N TYR A 38 9.01 28.83 19.57
CA TYR A 38 9.00 27.45 19.12
C TYR A 38 10.18 27.19 18.17
N GLN A 39 11.08 26.28 18.56
CA GLN A 39 12.10 25.75 17.69
C GLN A 39 11.51 24.59 16.89
N ALA A 40 11.38 24.76 15.58
CA ALA A 40 10.85 23.72 14.71
C ALA A 40 11.66 22.42 14.84
N ALA A 41 10.98 21.34 15.20
CA ALA A 41 11.56 20.00 15.15
C ALA A 41 11.69 19.60 13.68
N LEU A 42 12.92 19.62 13.16
CA LEU A 42 13.18 19.09 11.83
C LEU A 42 13.07 17.56 11.86
N PRO A 43 12.55 16.93 10.79
CA PRO A 43 12.55 15.48 10.69
C PRO A 43 13.96 14.92 10.88
N THR A 44 14.08 13.80 11.60
CA THR A 44 15.36 13.07 11.71
C THR A 44 15.76 12.40 10.40
N ILE A 45 14.80 12.22 9.49
CA ILE A 45 15.04 11.72 8.15
C ILE A 45 15.46 12.85 7.22
N ALA A 46 16.33 12.53 6.27
CA ALA A 46 16.73 13.47 5.24
C ALA A 46 15.50 13.99 4.47
N ALA A 47 15.51 15.27 4.09
CA ALA A 47 14.38 15.91 3.41
C ALA A 47 14.03 15.23 2.07
N ASP A 48 14.98 14.49 1.50
CA ASP A 48 14.90 13.74 0.27
C ASP A 48 14.68 12.23 0.48
N ASN A 49 14.29 11.79 1.69
CA ASN A 49 14.09 10.36 1.98
C ASN A 49 13.06 9.67 1.05
N LEU A 50 12.11 10.42 0.51
CA LEU A 50 11.12 9.96 -0.47
C LEU A 50 11.50 10.24 -1.93
N MET A 51 12.65 10.87 -2.17
CA MET A 51 13.13 11.14 -3.52
C MET A 51 13.97 9.96 -4.01
N THR A 52 13.62 9.40 -5.17
CA THR A 52 14.43 8.38 -5.82
C THR A 52 15.74 9.00 -6.31
N GLY A 53 16.84 8.70 -5.64
CA GLY A 53 18.18 9.08 -6.08
C GLY A 53 18.58 8.41 -7.41
N LYS A 54 19.77 8.75 -7.92
CA LYS A 54 20.32 8.08 -9.12
C LYS A 54 20.51 6.59 -8.84
N ALA A 55 20.30 5.77 -9.88
CA ALA A 55 20.57 4.34 -9.81
C ALA A 55 22.01 4.08 -9.35
N LYS A 56 22.18 3.20 -8.36
CA LYS A 56 23.49 2.85 -7.79
C LYS A 56 24.33 2.03 -8.78
N ASP A 57 23.68 1.24 -9.63
CA ASP A 57 24.30 0.33 -10.57
C ASP A 57 23.40 0.10 -11.81
N LYS A 58 23.91 -0.63 -12.80
CA LYS A 58 23.20 -0.89 -14.07
C LYS A 58 21.93 -1.73 -13.88
N VAL A 59 21.93 -2.67 -12.92
CA VAL A 59 20.76 -3.53 -12.67
C VAL A 59 19.64 -2.69 -12.08
N THR A 60 19.93 -1.88 -11.05
CA THR A 60 18.96 -0.94 -10.48
C THR A 60 18.43 0.03 -11.55
N ALA A 61 19.29 0.54 -12.44
CA ALA A 61 18.85 1.42 -13.53
C ALA A 61 17.85 0.75 -14.48
N ALA A 62 18.05 -0.53 -14.80
CA ALA A 62 17.13 -1.30 -15.64
C ALA A 62 15.77 -1.50 -14.95
N TRP A 63 15.76 -1.81 -13.65
CA TRP A 63 14.52 -1.96 -12.88
C TRP A 63 13.78 -0.62 -12.71
N MET A 64 14.48 0.47 -12.42
CA MET A 64 13.88 1.82 -12.38
C MET A 64 13.22 2.17 -13.72
N LYS A 65 13.84 1.82 -14.85
CA LYS A 65 13.24 2.02 -16.17
C LYS A 65 11.96 1.19 -16.34
N LYS A 66 11.92 -0.06 -15.87
CA LYS A 66 10.71 -0.90 -15.91
C LYS A 66 9.57 -0.33 -15.05
N THR A 67 9.89 0.25 -13.89
CA THR A 67 8.92 0.95 -13.04
C THR A 67 8.28 2.12 -13.79
N LEU A 68 9.10 2.94 -14.47
CA LEU A 68 8.63 4.10 -15.25
C LEU A 68 7.81 3.73 -16.49
N GLN A 69 7.86 2.47 -16.94
CA GLN A 69 7.06 1.98 -18.06
C GLN A 69 5.65 1.54 -17.64
N GLN A 70 5.36 1.45 -16.34
CA GLN A 70 4.04 1.08 -15.84
C GLN A 70 3.06 2.25 -15.95
N ASP A 71 1.80 1.96 -16.26
CA ASP A 71 0.71 2.92 -16.12
C ASP A 71 0.27 2.95 -14.64
N LEU A 72 0.72 3.97 -13.91
CA LEU A 72 0.35 4.22 -12.51
C LEU A 72 -0.66 5.36 -12.38
N ASP A 73 -1.03 5.99 -13.49
CA ASP A 73 -2.00 7.09 -13.52
C ASP A 73 -3.43 6.57 -13.48
N HIS A 74 -3.65 5.36 -14.01
CA HIS A 74 -4.95 4.71 -14.06
C HIS A 74 -5.00 3.48 -13.14
N ALA A 75 -6.15 3.30 -12.48
CA ALA A 75 -6.37 2.16 -11.61
C ALA A 75 -6.28 0.85 -12.38
N ASP A 76 -5.48 -0.10 -11.87
CA ASP A 76 -5.37 -1.48 -12.36
C ASP A 76 -4.86 -1.64 -13.80
N MET A 77 -4.09 -0.65 -14.30
CA MET A 77 -3.53 -0.67 -15.67
C MET A 77 -2.05 -1.07 -15.75
N ALA A 78 -1.34 -1.14 -14.62
CA ALA A 78 0.04 -1.64 -14.58
C ALA A 78 0.09 -3.15 -14.89
N ASP A 79 1.16 -3.62 -15.53
CA ASP A 79 1.38 -5.05 -15.72
C ASP A 79 1.67 -5.70 -14.36
N PRO A 80 0.78 -6.56 -13.85
CA PRO A 80 0.90 -7.11 -12.50
C PRO A 80 2.16 -7.97 -12.34
N GLN A 81 2.61 -8.68 -13.38
CA GLN A 81 3.81 -9.52 -13.28
C GLN A 81 5.07 -8.67 -13.27
N ALA A 82 5.15 -7.68 -14.17
CA ALA A 82 6.29 -6.77 -14.22
C ALA A 82 6.40 -5.93 -12.93
N LEU A 83 5.27 -5.43 -12.42
CA LEU A 83 5.22 -4.64 -11.21
C LEU A 83 5.61 -5.46 -9.97
N ASN A 84 5.12 -6.70 -9.84
CA ASN A 84 5.51 -7.58 -8.73
C ASN A 84 7.01 -7.86 -8.73
N ALA A 85 7.60 -8.15 -9.89
CA ALA A 85 9.04 -8.38 -10.02
C ALA A 85 9.86 -7.14 -9.63
N VAL A 86 9.40 -5.94 -10.02
CA VAL A 86 10.01 -4.65 -9.64
C VAL A 86 9.95 -4.45 -8.12
N ILE A 87 8.78 -4.68 -7.49
CA ILE A 87 8.60 -4.54 -6.04
C ILE A 87 9.50 -5.53 -5.30
N TRP A 88 9.54 -6.78 -5.77
CA TRP A 88 10.37 -7.82 -5.16
C TRP A 88 11.86 -7.46 -5.20
N PHE A 89 12.35 -7.01 -6.36
CA PHE A 89 13.72 -6.50 -6.51
C PHE A 89 14.00 -5.34 -5.54
N ALA A 90 13.07 -4.38 -5.40
CA ALA A 90 13.23 -3.24 -4.51
C ALA A 90 13.36 -3.65 -3.03
N CYS A 91 12.63 -4.68 -2.60
CA CYS A 91 12.65 -5.14 -1.21
C CYS A 91 13.81 -6.10 -0.90
N ARG A 92 14.20 -6.96 -1.84
CA ARG A 92 15.10 -8.10 -1.59
C ARG A 92 16.46 -7.99 -2.29
N GLY A 93 16.59 -7.07 -3.24
CA GLY A 93 17.80 -6.89 -4.04
C GLY A 93 18.00 -7.97 -5.12
N ASP A 94 19.11 -7.83 -5.84
CA ASP A 94 19.49 -8.73 -6.93
C ASP A 94 19.80 -10.15 -6.41
N GLY A 95 19.36 -11.18 -7.14
CA GLY A 95 19.59 -12.59 -6.81
C GLY A 95 18.49 -13.29 -6.00
N SER A 96 17.39 -12.60 -5.67
CA SER A 96 16.23 -13.24 -5.02
C SER A 96 15.16 -13.60 -6.06
N ARG A 97 14.72 -14.87 -6.08
CA ARG A 97 13.62 -15.31 -6.92
C ARG A 97 12.28 -14.86 -6.31
N GLU A 98 11.45 -14.19 -7.11
CA GLU A 98 10.06 -13.88 -6.73
C GLU A 98 9.30 -15.20 -6.47
N PRO A 99 8.54 -15.30 -5.37
CA PRO A 99 7.69 -16.45 -5.14
C PRO A 99 6.62 -16.53 -6.25
N PRO A 100 6.24 -17.73 -6.71
CA PRO A 100 5.14 -17.86 -7.65
C PRO A 100 3.85 -17.34 -7.01
N SER A 101 2.96 -16.78 -7.82
CA SER A 101 1.63 -16.39 -7.37
C SER A 101 0.93 -17.58 -6.73
N ALA A 102 0.33 -17.38 -5.55
CA ALA A 102 -0.35 -18.44 -4.84
C ALA A 102 -1.56 -18.93 -5.66
N VAL A 103 -1.53 -20.19 -6.07
CA VAL A 103 -2.68 -20.89 -6.63
C VAL A 103 -3.36 -21.67 -5.51
N LEU A 104 -4.67 -21.43 -5.35
CA LEU A 104 -5.46 -22.21 -4.40
C LEU A 104 -5.63 -23.63 -4.95
N PRO A 105 -5.39 -24.69 -4.15
CA PRO A 105 -5.57 -26.08 -4.61
C PRO A 105 -6.98 -26.35 -5.18
N ALA A 106 -7.99 -25.64 -4.64
CA ALA A 106 -9.36 -25.71 -5.14
C ALA A 106 -9.50 -25.21 -6.59
N TYR A 107 -8.75 -24.18 -6.97
CA TYR A 107 -8.79 -23.63 -8.33
C TYR A 107 -8.12 -24.58 -9.34
N GLU A 108 -7.04 -25.25 -8.95
CA GLU A 108 -6.41 -26.28 -9.78
C GLU A 108 -7.31 -27.50 -9.98
N ALA A 109 -7.98 -27.97 -8.92
CA ALA A 109 -8.93 -29.07 -8.99
C ALA A 109 -10.11 -28.76 -9.94
N ILE A 110 -10.64 -27.54 -9.89
CA ILE A 110 -11.71 -27.08 -10.80
C ILE A 110 -11.19 -27.02 -12.24
N ARG A 111 -9.99 -26.46 -12.47
CA ARG A 111 -9.40 -26.38 -13.81
C ARG A 111 -9.13 -27.77 -14.42
N LEU A 112 -8.63 -28.71 -13.63
CA LEU A 112 -8.39 -30.09 -14.07
C LEU A 112 -9.69 -30.84 -14.33
N GLY A 113 -10.70 -30.70 -13.46
CA GLY A 113 -12.02 -31.32 -13.66
C GLY A 113 -12.78 -30.79 -14.87
N ILE A 114 -12.59 -29.52 -15.24
CA ILE A 114 -13.16 -28.94 -16.48
C ILE A 114 -12.49 -29.51 -17.74
N LEU A 115 -11.21 -29.90 -17.67
CA LEU A 115 -10.49 -30.48 -18.80
C LEU A 115 -10.82 -31.96 -19.04
N GLU A 116 -11.22 -32.71 -18.01
CA GLU A 116 -11.70 -34.09 -18.16
C GLU A 116 -13.13 -34.19 -18.73
N GLY A 117 -13.88 -33.08 -18.78
CA GLY A 117 -15.29 -33.05 -19.14
C GLY A 117 -15.64 -32.66 -20.58
N VAL A 118 -14.68 -32.44 -21.47
CA VAL A 118 -14.96 -32.09 -22.88
C VAL A 118 -14.86 -33.35 -23.75
N PRO A 119 -15.98 -33.93 -24.24
CA PRO A 119 -15.92 -35.02 -25.20
C PRO A 119 -15.42 -34.48 -26.53
N VAL A 120 -14.31 -35.04 -27.02
CA VAL A 120 -13.83 -34.82 -28.39
C VAL A 120 -14.77 -35.58 -29.32
N ASP A 121 -15.65 -34.85 -30.03
CA ASP A 121 -16.51 -35.38 -31.08
C ASP A 121 -15.65 -35.90 -32.24
N HIS A 122 -15.44 -37.23 -32.29
CA HIS A 122 -14.90 -37.90 -33.47
C HIS A 122 -16.07 -38.08 -34.46
N LYS A 123 -16.15 -37.18 -35.44
CA LYS A 123 -16.96 -37.44 -36.64
C LYS A 123 -16.28 -38.52 -37.47
N ASP A 124 -16.75 -39.75 -37.33
CA ASP A 124 -16.55 -40.78 -38.33
C ASP A 124 -17.21 -40.30 -39.63
N LYS A 125 -16.41 -40.21 -40.69
CA LYS A 125 -16.90 -40.05 -42.06
C LYS A 125 -17.18 -41.44 -42.59
N ASP A 126 -18.46 -41.71 -42.84
CA ASP A 126 -18.91 -42.73 -43.78
C ASP A 126 -18.31 -42.44 -45.16
N ASP A 127 -17.79 -43.47 -45.84
CA ASP A 127 -17.77 -43.58 -47.31
C ASP A 127 -17.57 -45.06 -47.70
N ASP A 128 -18.50 -45.54 -48.54
CA ASP A 128 -18.49 -46.78 -49.35
C ASP A 128 -17.25 -46.88 -50.28
#